data_AF-A0AAX3ZVR7-F1
#
_entry.id   AF-A0AAX3ZVR7-F1
#
_cell.length_a   1.000
_cell.length_b   1.000
_cell.length_c   1.000
_cell.angle_alpha   90.00
_cell.angle_beta   90.00
_cell.angle_gamma   90.00
#
_symmetry.space_group_name_H-M   'P 1'
#
loop_
_entity.id
_entity.type
_entity.pdbx_description
1 polymer ?
#
loop_
_entity_poly.entity_id
_entity_poly.type
_entity_poly.pdbx_seq_one_letter_code
_entity_poly.pdbx_strand_id
1 'polypeptide(L)'
;MLTDWQQALEAEGLPLSATSTEQEAAAARTLARRATSKEDLVLLLDAVGLPGDDDTLIALLPLLNSPEGAPDMKQTPTASPNAFEATALSMHYADHPMAEITSATGLSEDEITALVDAQQRKAGAGETDDTTLAGPAADPAVDDSVQQLLAWAEKHPTAGIRNKAARVRADVAELTARRAAEDAQREAEERVAKLTAELEKAKEALRAAKAGAPTAAATAASTPIRPGNGNGRTREELAAIRTWARANGHKVADAGMIRKVVLEAYDAAHQAPAAKVG
;
A
#
# COMPACT_ATOMS: atom_id res chain seq x y z
N MET A 1 26.56 53.52 48.60
CA MET A 1 26.47 53.54 47.12
C MET A 1 27.81 53.21 46.43
N LEU A 2 28.77 52.53 47.08
CA LEU A 2 30.04 52.13 46.44
C LEU A 2 30.20 50.60 46.29
N THR A 3 29.29 49.81 46.84
CA THR A 3 29.36 48.33 46.82
C THR A 3 28.86 47.72 45.51
N ASP A 4 27.92 48.36 44.81
CA ASP A 4 27.41 47.85 43.52
C ASP A 4 28.44 47.93 42.40
N TRP A 5 29.34 48.93 42.44
CA TRP A 5 30.36 49.10 41.39
C TRP A 5 31.50 48.08 41.50
N GLN A 6 31.88 47.68 42.72
CA GLN A 6 32.83 46.58 42.92
C GLN A 6 32.22 45.23 42.53
N GLN A 7 30.93 45.01 42.81
CA GLN A 7 30.24 43.77 42.46
C GLN A 7 30.02 43.64 40.93
N ALA A 8 29.86 44.76 40.22
CA ALA A 8 29.82 44.78 38.76
C ALA A 8 31.19 44.46 38.12
N LEU A 9 32.30 44.93 38.71
CA LEU A 9 33.66 44.64 38.23
C LEU A 9 34.10 43.19 38.52
N GLU A 10 33.68 42.61 39.64
CA GLU A 10 33.91 41.18 39.90
C GLU A 10 33.09 40.28 38.97
N ALA A 11 31.93 40.75 38.49
CA ALA A 11 31.12 40.05 37.49
C ALA A 11 31.65 40.20 36.04
N GLU A 12 32.45 41.23 35.74
CA GLU A 12 33.16 41.37 34.46
C GLU A 12 34.42 40.49 34.36
N GLY A 13 34.83 39.86 35.45
CA GLY A 13 35.94 38.90 35.50
C GLY A 13 35.50 37.44 35.32
N LEU A 14 34.45 37.16 34.55
CA LEU A 14 34.18 35.78 34.14
C LEU A 14 35.38 35.32 33.30
N PRO A 15 36.12 34.27 33.73
CA PRO A 15 37.21 33.76 32.92
C PRO A 15 36.60 33.26 31.62
N LEU A 16 36.81 34.00 30.54
CA LEU A 16 36.63 33.49 29.19
C LEU A 16 37.52 32.25 29.15
N SER A 17 36.89 31.08 29.25
CA SER A 17 37.60 29.81 29.21
C SER A 17 38.42 29.87 27.93
N ALA A 18 39.73 29.66 28.03
CA ALA A 18 40.57 29.58 26.84
C ALA A 18 39.87 28.60 25.88
N THR A 19 39.53 29.07 24.70
CA THR A 19 38.83 28.27 23.70
C THR A 19 39.63 27.00 23.50
N SER A 20 39.02 25.85 23.77
CA SER A 20 39.71 24.58 23.60
C SER A 20 40.00 24.41 22.10
N THR A 21 41.16 23.83 21.76
CA THR A 21 41.51 23.51 20.37
C THR A 21 40.41 22.68 19.68
N GLU A 22 39.65 21.89 20.43
CA GLU A 22 38.50 21.14 19.93
C GLU A 22 37.30 22.04 19.57
N GLN A 23 37.08 23.11 20.33
CA GLN A 23 36.02 24.10 20.07
C GLN A 23 36.37 24.96 18.86
N GLU A 24 37.64 25.36 18.73
CA GLU A 24 38.14 26.09 17.55
C GLU A 24 38.04 25.22 16.29
N ALA A 25 38.40 23.93 16.38
CA ALA A 25 38.22 22.99 15.28
C ALA A 25 36.74 22.77 14.92
N ALA A 26 35.84 22.73 15.91
CA ALA A 26 34.40 22.62 15.68
C ALA A 26 33.83 23.89 15.01
N ALA A 27 34.28 25.07 15.43
CA ALA A 27 33.92 26.35 14.82
C ALA A 27 34.43 26.45 13.38
N ALA A 28 35.69 26.08 13.13
CA ALA A 28 36.30 26.07 11.80
C ALA A 28 35.57 25.13 10.84
N ARG A 29 35.17 23.93 11.28
CA ARG A 29 34.32 23.01 10.49
C ARG A 29 32.94 23.59 10.17
N THR A 30 32.39 24.39 11.07
CA THR A 30 31.09 25.03 10.87
C THR A 30 31.19 26.16 9.84
N LEU A 31 32.28 26.93 9.87
CA LEU A 31 32.57 27.94 8.84
C LEU A 31 32.89 27.30 7.49
N ALA A 32 33.64 26.19 7.45
CA ALA A 32 33.92 25.43 6.23
C ALA A 32 32.63 24.99 5.51
N ARG A 33 31.62 24.54 6.25
CA ARG A 33 30.32 24.16 5.69
C ARG A 33 29.48 25.33 5.17
N ARG A 34 29.80 26.57 5.59
CA ARG A 34 29.13 27.80 5.15
C ARG A 34 29.90 28.50 4.03
N ALA A 35 31.19 28.24 3.92
CA ALA A 35 32.03 28.79 2.87
C ALA A 35 31.69 28.18 1.51
N THR A 36 31.73 29.04 0.50
CA THR A 36 31.38 28.69 -0.89
C THR A 36 32.60 28.38 -1.76
N SER A 37 33.79 28.80 -1.32
CA SER A 37 35.07 28.48 -1.94
C SER A 37 36.18 28.40 -0.89
N LYS A 38 37.38 27.94 -1.31
CA LYS A 38 38.57 27.93 -0.46
C LYS A 38 38.94 29.35 -0.01
N GLU A 39 38.88 30.32 -0.92
CA GLU A 39 39.21 31.71 -0.66
C GLU A 39 38.23 32.34 0.34
N ASP A 40 36.93 32.04 0.20
CA ASP A 40 35.88 32.46 1.13
C ASP A 40 36.09 31.86 2.53
N LEU A 41 36.49 30.59 2.62
CA LEU A 41 36.82 29.94 3.89
C LEU A 41 38.00 30.62 4.59
N VAL A 42 39.06 30.93 3.86
CA VAL A 42 40.23 31.62 4.42
C VAL A 42 39.83 32.98 5.01
N LEU A 43 38.99 33.74 4.29
CA LEU A 43 38.48 35.03 4.77
C LEU A 43 37.62 34.89 6.02
N LEU A 44 36.76 33.87 6.09
CA LEU A 44 35.91 33.61 7.24
C LEU A 44 36.69 33.17 8.48
N LEU A 45 37.73 32.34 8.31
CA LEU A 45 38.60 31.93 9.42
C LEU A 45 39.40 33.12 9.97
N ASP A 46 39.95 33.96 9.08
CA ASP A 46 40.68 35.17 9.48
C ASP A 46 39.77 36.16 10.21
N ALA A 47 38.54 36.38 9.72
CA ALA A 47 37.58 37.30 10.35
C ALA A 47 37.16 36.87 11.78
N VAL A 48 37.20 35.58 12.08
CA VAL A 48 36.84 35.02 13.40
C VAL A 48 38.09 34.72 14.25
N GLY A 49 39.29 34.93 13.71
CA GLY A 49 40.56 34.70 14.40
C GLY A 49 40.90 33.23 14.62
N LEU A 50 40.38 32.33 13.77
CA LEU A 50 40.63 30.90 13.83
C LEU A 50 41.86 30.49 13.00
N PRO A 51 42.53 29.38 13.34
CA PRO A 51 43.69 28.91 12.60
C PRO A 51 43.32 28.58 11.15
N GLY A 52 44.04 29.20 10.21
CA GLY A 52 43.91 28.99 8.76
C GLY A 52 45.22 28.51 8.13
N ASP A 53 46.03 27.76 8.87
CA ASP A 53 47.23 27.10 8.36
C ASP A 53 46.88 26.05 7.28
N ASP A 54 47.87 25.70 6.45
CA ASP A 54 47.62 24.79 5.33
C ASP A 54 47.11 23.41 5.78
N ASP A 55 47.53 22.90 6.94
CA ASP A 55 47.09 21.59 7.45
C ASP A 55 45.61 21.64 7.88
N THR A 56 45.19 22.71 8.56
CA THR A 56 43.77 22.92 8.90
C THR A 56 42.91 23.15 7.66
N LEU A 57 43.39 23.93 6.69
CA LEU A 57 42.68 24.14 5.43
C LEU A 57 42.54 22.83 4.64
N ILE A 58 43.56 21.98 4.60
CA ILE A 58 43.49 20.65 3.97
C ILE A 58 42.44 19.76 4.65
N ALA A 59 42.35 19.80 5.97
CA ALA A 59 41.33 19.05 6.71
C ALA A 59 39.90 19.59 6.49
N LEU A 60 39.75 20.88 6.18
CA LEU A 60 38.47 21.56 6.02
C LEU A 60 37.98 21.66 4.58
N LEU A 61 38.88 21.62 3.59
CA LEU A 61 38.59 21.65 2.15
C LEU A 61 37.52 20.62 1.72
N PRO A 62 37.54 19.35 2.20
CA PRO A 62 36.50 18.37 1.88
C PRO A 62 35.10 18.73 2.41
N LEU A 63 35.00 19.66 3.35
CA LEU A 63 33.74 20.10 3.97
C LEU A 63 33.15 21.34 3.29
N LEU A 64 33.84 21.90 2.29
CA LEU A 64 33.32 23.00 1.51
C LEU A 64 32.09 22.56 0.71
N ASN A 65 31.06 23.38 0.70
CA ASN A 65 30.06 23.30 -0.34
C ASN A 65 30.77 23.65 -1.66
N SER A 66 31.05 22.65 -2.49
CA SER A 66 31.60 22.88 -3.83
C SER A 66 30.44 23.04 -4.82
N PRO A 67 30.08 24.26 -5.25
CA PRO A 67 29.22 24.47 -6.40
C PRO A 67 30.05 24.47 -7.70
N GLU A 68 31.03 23.58 -7.87
CA GLU A 68 31.87 23.57 -9.07
C GLU A 68 31.55 22.39 -9.97
N GLY A 69 30.57 22.61 -10.86
CA GLY A 69 30.16 21.61 -11.84
C GLY A 69 28.92 21.92 -12.70
N ALA A 70 28.49 23.17 -12.91
CA ALA A 70 27.59 23.54 -14.02
C ALA A 70 27.51 25.07 -14.19
N PRO A 71 27.43 25.61 -15.43
CA PRO A 71 27.45 27.04 -15.67
C PRO A 71 26.12 27.70 -15.27
N ASP A 72 26.25 28.85 -14.61
CA ASP A 72 25.36 30.01 -14.60
C ASP A 72 23.87 29.76 -14.96
N MET A 73 23.09 29.30 -13.99
CA MET A 73 21.66 29.59 -13.93
C MET A 73 21.26 29.83 -12.48
N LYS A 74 20.82 31.06 -12.21
CA LYS A 74 20.21 31.58 -10.98
C LYS A 74 19.65 30.47 -10.07
N GLN A 75 20.41 30.07 -9.06
CA GLN A 75 19.94 29.12 -8.05
C GLN A 75 19.11 29.86 -7.01
N THR A 76 17.79 29.70 -7.14
CA THR A 76 16.89 29.65 -5.98
C THR A 76 17.39 28.58 -5.00
N PRO A 77 17.32 28.79 -3.67
CA PRO A 77 17.88 27.88 -2.68
C PRO A 77 17.00 26.64 -2.53
N THR A 78 17.16 25.64 -3.38
CA THR A 78 16.64 24.30 -3.14
C THR A 78 17.69 23.50 -2.37
N ALA A 79 17.68 23.68 -1.05
CA ALA A 79 18.40 22.80 -0.13
C ALA A 79 17.77 21.40 -0.20
N SER A 80 18.39 20.51 -0.97
CA SER A 80 18.21 19.07 -0.81
C SER A 80 18.74 18.68 0.57
N PRO A 81 18.01 17.88 1.36
CA PRO A 81 18.41 17.55 2.73
C PRO A 81 19.75 16.83 2.75
N ASN A 82 20.59 17.17 3.73
CA ASN A 82 21.85 16.47 3.99
C ASN A 82 21.57 14.98 4.29
N ALA A 83 22.52 14.08 4.01
CA ALA A 83 22.31 12.62 4.19
C ALA A 83 21.85 12.24 5.62
N PHE A 84 22.30 12.99 6.63
CA PHE A 84 21.90 12.82 8.03
C PHE A 84 20.46 13.32 8.30
N GLU A 85 20.08 14.44 7.69
CA GLU A 85 18.72 15.00 7.76
C GLU A 85 17.69 14.10 7.07
N ALA A 86 18.07 13.52 5.92
CA ALA A 86 17.26 12.56 5.20
C ALA A 86 17.08 11.27 6.02
N THR A 87 18.12 10.82 6.72
CA THR A 87 18.04 9.66 7.63
C THR A 87 17.15 9.96 8.83
N ALA A 88 17.26 11.14 9.44
CA ALA A 88 16.42 11.55 10.56
C ALA A 88 14.95 11.64 10.17
N LEU A 89 14.63 12.24 9.02
CA LEU A 89 13.28 12.27 8.47
C LEU A 89 12.74 10.85 8.23
N SER A 90 13.55 9.98 7.63
CA SER A 90 13.16 8.59 7.34
C SER A 90 12.82 7.83 8.63
N MET A 91 13.67 7.93 9.66
CA MET A 91 13.41 7.29 10.95
C MET A 91 12.19 7.89 11.65
N HIS A 92 11.98 9.21 11.55
CA HIS A 92 10.81 9.88 12.11
C HIS A 92 9.51 9.42 11.44
N TYR A 93 9.47 9.28 10.11
CA TYR A 93 8.30 8.76 9.39
C TYR A 93 8.06 7.26 9.58
N ALA A 94 9.09 6.52 10.02
CA ALA A 94 8.98 5.12 10.43
C ALA A 94 8.62 4.95 11.92
N ASP A 95 8.16 6.02 12.59
CA ASP A 95 7.71 6.05 14.00
C ASP A 95 8.78 5.63 15.03
N HIS A 96 10.07 5.83 14.73
CA HIS A 96 11.13 5.60 15.72
C HIS A 96 11.06 6.64 16.87
N PRO A 97 11.40 6.23 18.10
CA PRO A 97 11.46 7.17 19.23
C PRO A 97 12.55 8.22 19.00
N MET A 98 12.25 9.47 19.35
CA MET A 98 13.12 10.63 19.11
C MET A 98 14.55 10.43 19.64
N ALA A 99 14.69 9.79 20.80
CA ALA A 99 15.99 9.47 21.41
C ALA A 99 16.87 8.51 20.57
N GLU A 100 16.25 7.64 19.76
CA GLU A 100 16.97 6.75 18.84
C GLU A 100 17.42 7.50 17.59
N ILE A 101 16.60 8.44 17.11
CA ILE A 101 16.90 9.30 15.95
C ILE A 101 18.06 10.25 16.27
N THR A 102 18.05 10.88 17.45
CA THR A 102 19.13 11.78 17.89
C THR A 102 20.44 11.01 18.08
N SER A 103 20.39 9.79 18.61
CA SER A 103 21.56 8.91 18.76
C SER A 103 22.15 8.48 17.41
N ALA A 104 21.30 8.11 16.44
CA ALA A 104 21.73 7.63 15.14
C ALA A 104 22.24 8.74 14.20
N THR A 105 21.65 9.93 14.29
CA THR A 105 21.93 11.04 13.35
C THR A 105 22.76 12.17 13.96
N GLY A 106 22.88 12.21 15.29
CA GLY A 106 23.58 13.29 16.01
C GLY A 106 22.83 14.63 16.02
N LEU A 107 21.61 14.69 15.47
CA LEU A 107 20.74 15.86 15.52
C LEU A 107 20.06 15.96 16.89
N SER A 108 19.82 17.18 17.34
CA SER A 108 18.99 17.43 18.53
C SER A 108 17.50 17.26 18.22
N GLU A 109 16.70 17.03 19.27
CA GLU A 109 15.24 16.89 19.15
C GLU A 109 14.57 18.15 18.55
N ASP A 110 15.07 19.33 18.90
CA ASP A 110 14.60 20.61 18.35
C ASP A 110 14.93 20.73 16.86
N GLU A 111 16.11 20.27 16.43
CA GLU A 111 16.51 20.26 15.02
C GLU A 111 15.68 19.29 14.20
N ILE A 112 15.40 18.09 14.72
CA ILE A 112 14.55 17.10 14.06
C ILE A 112 13.13 17.67 13.89
N THR A 113 12.58 18.30 14.95
CA THR A 113 11.24 18.91 14.91
C THR A 113 11.16 20.05 13.90
N ALA A 114 12.14 20.97 13.92
CA ALA A 114 12.20 22.07 12.97
C ALA A 114 12.31 21.59 11.51
N LEU A 115 12.98 20.46 11.31
CA LEU A 115 13.21 19.85 10.00
C LEU A 115 11.97 19.12 9.48
N VAL A 116 11.25 18.40 10.34
CA VAL A 116 9.93 17.83 10.03
C VAL A 116 8.94 18.95 9.68
N ASP A 117 8.88 20.01 10.48
CA ASP A 117 8.02 21.16 10.19
C ASP A 117 8.39 21.84 8.87
N ALA A 118 9.68 22.00 8.58
CA ALA A 118 10.15 22.55 7.32
C ALA A 118 9.77 21.66 6.13
N GLN A 119 9.86 20.34 6.29
CA GLN A 119 9.45 19.37 5.28
C GLN A 119 7.93 19.38 5.08
N GLN A 120 7.14 19.54 6.14
CA GLN A 120 5.68 19.59 6.07
C GLN A 120 5.18 20.91 5.47
N ARG A 121 5.87 22.03 5.74
CA ARG A 121 5.65 23.31 5.05
C ARG A 121 6.04 23.25 3.57
N LYS A 122 7.10 22.52 3.22
CA LYS A 122 7.47 22.24 1.82
C LYS A 122 6.45 21.33 1.14
N ALA A 123 5.95 20.29 1.81
CA ALA A 123 4.89 19.42 1.30
C ALA A 123 3.58 20.17 1.07
N GLY A 124 3.26 21.17 1.90
CA GLY A 124 2.11 22.05 1.70
C GLY A 124 2.29 23.16 0.66
N ALA A 125 3.53 23.43 0.21
CA ALA A 125 3.86 24.51 -0.72
C ALA A 125 4.41 24.02 -2.08
N GLY A 126 4.74 22.74 -2.20
CA GLY A 126 5.38 22.12 -3.35
C GLY A 126 4.73 20.79 -3.67
N GLU A 127 3.56 20.84 -4.31
CA GLU A 127 2.99 19.68 -4.98
C GLU A 127 3.69 19.50 -6.33
N THR A 128 4.83 18.82 -6.31
CA THR A 128 5.33 18.00 -7.43
C THR A 128 6.36 16.99 -6.90
N ASP A 129 6.17 15.74 -7.31
CA ASP A 129 7.06 14.57 -7.22
C ASP A 129 6.99 13.67 -5.97
N ASP A 130 6.02 12.77 -6.05
CA ASP A 130 6.17 11.30 -6.00
C ASP A 130 6.88 10.67 -4.79
N THR A 131 6.10 10.23 -3.80
CA THR A 131 5.86 8.80 -3.51
C THR A 131 5.00 8.69 -2.25
N THR A 132 3.90 7.94 -2.37
CA THR A 132 2.95 7.50 -1.31
C THR A 132 1.63 8.28 -1.24
N LEU A 133 0.68 7.88 -2.10
CA LEU A 133 -0.76 8.03 -1.88
C LEU A 133 -1.38 6.68 -2.27
N ALA A 134 -1.90 5.86 -1.34
CA ALA A 134 -3.22 6.06 -0.72
C ALA A 134 -4.16 6.76 -1.71
N GLY A 135 -4.77 5.97 -2.60
CA GLY A 135 -5.44 6.43 -3.81
C GLY A 135 -6.42 7.58 -3.58
N PRO A 136 -6.19 8.75 -4.22
CA PRO A 136 -7.24 9.68 -4.53
C PRO A 136 -7.91 9.25 -5.84
N ALA A 137 -9.18 9.61 -5.99
CA ALA A 137 -9.92 9.43 -7.22
C ALA A 137 -9.15 10.05 -8.40
N ALA A 138 -9.07 9.31 -9.51
CA ALA A 138 -8.38 9.74 -10.74
C ALA A 138 -8.80 11.16 -11.11
N ASP A 139 -7.85 12.09 -11.10
CA ASP A 139 -8.07 13.44 -11.60
C ASP A 139 -8.27 13.36 -13.12
N PRO A 140 -9.48 13.63 -13.65
CA PRO A 140 -9.77 13.45 -15.07
C PRO A 140 -8.91 14.38 -15.96
N ALA A 141 -8.42 15.49 -15.39
CA ALA A 141 -7.52 16.42 -16.06
C ALA A 141 -6.15 15.79 -16.39
N VAL A 142 -5.64 14.88 -15.55
CA VAL A 142 -4.36 14.20 -15.77
C VAL A 142 -4.52 13.14 -16.86
N ASP A 143 -5.63 12.38 -16.81
CA ASP A 143 -5.96 11.38 -17.83
C ASP A 143 -6.09 12.00 -19.23
N ASP A 144 -6.79 13.14 -19.33
CA ASP A 144 -6.94 13.87 -20.59
C ASP A 144 -5.58 14.38 -21.12
N SER A 145 -4.69 14.84 -20.24
CA SER A 145 -3.34 15.28 -20.61
C SER A 145 -2.47 14.13 -21.14
N VAL A 146 -2.51 12.96 -20.48
CA VAL A 146 -1.80 11.75 -20.92
C VAL A 146 -2.35 11.26 -22.27
N GLN A 147 -3.67 11.28 -22.46
CA GLN A 147 -4.30 10.95 -23.74
C GLN A 147 -3.88 11.89 -24.87
N GLN A 148 -3.80 13.20 -24.60
CA GLN A 148 -3.31 14.20 -25.57
C GLN A 148 -1.84 13.94 -25.95
N LEU A 149 -0.98 13.61 -24.99
CA LEU A 149 0.43 13.28 -25.25
C LEU A 149 0.57 12.01 -26.10
N LEU A 150 -0.19 10.96 -25.79
CA LEU A 150 -0.20 9.74 -26.59
C LEU A 150 -0.72 10.00 -28.01
N ALA A 151 -1.77 10.81 -28.17
CA ALA A 151 -2.31 11.17 -29.49
C ALA A 151 -1.33 12.01 -30.34
N TRP A 152 -0.56 12.89 -29.70
CA TRP A 152 0.55 13.59 -30.35
C TRP A 152 1.67 12.63 -30.76
N ALA A 153 2.06 11.73 -29.86
CA ALA A 153 3.14 10.78 -30.09
C ALA A 153 2.85 9.81 -31.25
N GLU A 154 1.59 9.44 -31.46
CA GLU A 154 1.16 8.60 -32.59
C GLU A 154 1.26 9.28 -33.95
N LYS A 155 1.01 10.60 -33.99
CA LYS A 155 1.14 11.41 -35.22
C LYS A 155 2.58 11.84 -35.48
N HIS A 156 3.51 11.51 -34.58
CA HIS A 156 4.88 11.95 -34.67
C HIS A 156 5.61 11.30 -35.85
N PRO A 157 6.44 12.03 -36.63
CA PRO A 157 7.15 11.49 -37.78
C PRO A 157 8.16 10.39 -37.42
N THR A 158 8.81 10.49 -36.26
CA THR A 158 9.79 9.50 -35.76
C THR A 158 9.11 8.20 -35.30
N ALA A 159 9.50 7.06 -35.89
CA ALA A 159 8.95 5.75 -35.55
C ALA A 159 9.18 5.33 -34.08
N GLY A 160 10.31 5.71 -33.48
CA GLY A 160 10.60 5.42 -32.07
C GLY A 160 9.58 6.01 -31.09
N ILE A 161 9.06 7.22 -31.37
CA ILE A 161 8.07 7.89 -30.52
C ILE A 161 6.70 7.20 -30.65
N ARG A 162 6.30 6.82 -31.87
CA ARG A 162 5.08 6.03 -32.09
C ARG A 162 5.13 4.68 -31.38
N ASN A 163 6.26 3.97 -31.47
CA ASN A 163 6.44 2.68 -30.82
C ASN A 163 6.38 2.80 -29.30
N LYS A 164 6.93 3.86 -28.72
CA LYS A 164 6.81 4.14 -27.29
C LYS A 164 5.36 4.37 -26.87
N ALA A 165 4.61 5.18 -27.63
CA ALA A 165 3.19 5.41 -27.35
C ALA A 165 2.36 4.13 -27.44
N ALA A 166 2.62 3.29 -28.45
CA ALA A 166 1.96 1.99 -28.59
C ALA A 166 2.26 1.05 -27.41
N ARG A 167 3.52 1.04 -26.93
CA ARG A 167 3.91 0.24 -25.76
C ARG A 167 3.22 0.71 -24.49
N VAL A 168 3.22 2.02 -24.22
CA VAL A 168 2.54 2.58 -23.03
C VAL A 168 1.04 2.24 -23.06
N ARG A 169 0.38 2.31 -24.22
CA ARG A 169 -1.03 1.89 -24.33
C ARG A 169 -1.23 0.40 -24.08
N ALA A 170 -0.33 -0.44 -24.57
CA ALA A 170 -0.39 -1.88 -24.30
C ALA A 170 -0.22 -2.16 -22.80
N ASP A 171 0.75 -1.52 -22.15
CA ASP A 171 1.01 -1.69 -20.72
C ASP A 171 -0.20 -1.21 -19.87
N VAL A 172 -0.80 -0.06 -20.20
CA VAL A 172 -2.03 0.42 -19.53
C VAL A 172 -3.20 -0.53 -19.76
N ALA A 173 -3.36 -1.08 -20.97
CA ALA A 173 -4.39 -2.08 -21.26
C ALA A 173 -4.17 -3.38 -20.45
N GLU A 174 -2.92 -3.81 -20.26
CA GLU A 174 -2.58 -4.97 -19.44
C GLU A 174 -2.91 -4.72 -17.96
N LEU A 175 -2.52 -3.56 -17.41
CA LEU A 175 -2.81 -3.21 -16.01
C LEU A 175 -4.32 -3.12 -15.75
N THR A 176 -5.08 -2.53 -16.66
CA THR A 176 -6.54 -2.45 -16.55
C THR A 176 -7.20 -3.83 -16.64
N ALA A 177 -6.73 -4.70 -17.54
CA ALA A 177 -7.20 -6.09 -17.62
C ALA A 177 -6.87 -6.88 -16.35
N ARG A 178 -5.68 -6.68 -15.77
CA ARG A 178 -5.27 -7.32 -14.52
C ARG A 178 -6.18 -6.92 -13.36
N ARG A 179 -6.47 -5.62 -13.23
CA ARG A 179 -7.38 -5.09 -12.21
C ARG A 179 -8.79 -5.67 -12.37
N ALA A 180 -9.31 -5.73 -13.60
CA ALA A 180 -10.61 -6.31 -13.87
C ALA A 180 -10.68 -7.81 -13.52
N ALA A 181 -9.60 -8.56 -13.76
CA ALA A 181 -9.51 -9.97 -13.38
C ALA A 181 -9.50 -10.15 -11.85
N GLU A 182 -8.79 -9.30 -11.12
CA GLU A 182 -8.76 -9.30 -9.64
C GLU A 182 -10.11 -8.92 -9.04
N ASP A 183 -10.79 -7.93 -9.61
CA ASP A 183 -12.15 -7.55 -9.20
C ASP A 183 -13.14 -8.70 -9.46
N ALA A 184 -13.06 -9.37 -10.62
CA ALA A 184 -13.88 -10.52 -10.93
C ALA A 184 -13.62 -11.71 -9.98
N GLN A 185 -12.36 -11.93 -9.59
CA GLN A 185 -11.98 -12.93 -8.60
C GLN A 185 -12.61 -12.61 -7.23
N ARG A 186 -12.49 -11.35 -6.76
CA ARG A 186 -13.09 -10.91 -5.51
C ARG A 186 -14.60 -11.14 -5.49
N GLU A 187 -15.29 -10.80 -6.57
CA GLU A 187 -16.73 -11.06 -6.67
C GLU A 187 -17.07 -12.57 -6.65
N ALA A 188 -16.23 -13.40 -7.29
CA ALA A 188 -16.42 -14.85 -7.26
C ALA A 188 -16.23 -15.40 -5.83
N GLU A 189 -15.21 -14.94 -5.12
CA GLU A 189 -14.95 -15.28 -3.72
C GLU A 189 -16.11 -14.84 -2.82
N GLU A 190 -16.65 -13.64 -3.01
CA GLU A 190 -17.83 -13.17 -2.28
C GLU A 190 -19.07 -14.03 -2.56
N ARG A 191 -19.29 -14.47 -3.80
CA ARG A 191 -20.38 -15.39 -4.14
C ARG A 191 -20.20 -16.74 -3.45
N VAL A 192 -18.97 -17.28 -3.43
CA VAL A 192 -18.65 -18.51 -2.71
C VAL A 192 -18.91 -18.34 -1.21
N ALA A 193 -18.45 -17.23 -0.61
CA ALA A 193 -18.66 -16.94 0.81
C ALA A 193 -20.15 -16.81 1.17
N LYS A 194 -20.96 -16.21 0.30
CA LYS A 194 -22.42 -16.14 0.48
C LYS A 194 -23.05 -17.53 0.44
N LEU A 195 -22.70 -18.34 -0.56
CA LEU A 195 -23.22 -19.70 -0.69
C LEU A 195 -22.80 -20.61 0.47
N THR A 196 -21.57 -20.48 0.97
CA THR A 196 -21.11 -21.26 2.13
C THR A 196 -21.87 -20.86 3.40
N ALA A 197 -22.11 -19.56 3.62
CA ALA A 197 -22.92 -19.08 4.74
C ALA A 197 -24.38 -19.59 4.67
N GLU A 198 -24.99 -19.58 3.48
CA GLU A 198 -26.33 -20.15 3.26
C GLU A 198 -26.37 -21.67 3.53
N LEU A 199 -25.34 -22.41 3.10
CA LEU A 199 -25.22 -23.83 3.37
C LEU A 199 -25.08 -24.14 4.87
N GLU A 200 -24.25 -23.38 5.60
CA GLU A 200 -24.14 -23.55 7.05
C GLU A 200 -25.46 -23.23 7.75
N LYS A 201 -26.14 -22.14 7.37
CA LYS A 201 -27.47 -21.82 7.89
C LYS A 201 -28.48 -22.93 7.59
N ALA A 202 -28.44 -23.53 6.40
CA ALA A 202 -29.31 -24.65 6.05
C ALA A 202 -28.97 -25.91 6.88
N LYS A 203 -27.68 -26.18 7.13
CA LYS A 203 -27.24 -27.28 7.99
C LYS A 203 -27.69 -27.06 9.43
N GLU A 204 -27.60 -25.85 9.96
CA GLU A 204 -28.11 -25.48 11.28
C GLU A 204 -29.62 -25.67 11.37
N ALA A 205 -30.38 -25.19 10.38
CA ALA A 205 -31.82 -25.40 10.31
C ALA A 205 -32.18 -26.90 10.29
N LEU A 206 -31.41 -27.72 9.56
CA LEU A 206 -31.60 -29.18 9.53
C LEU A 206 -31.27 -29.82 10.88
N ARG A 207 -30.21 -29.39 11.56
CA ARG A 207 -29.89 -29.83 12.94
C ARG A 207 -31.00 -29.44 13.91
N ALA A 208 -31.52 -28.21 13.83
CA ALA A 208 -32.63 -27.74 14.65
C ALA A 208 -33.91 -28.53 14.38
N ALA A 209 -34.26 -28.81 13.12
CA ALA A 209 -35.41 -29.63 12.77
C ALA A 209 -35.29 -31.08 13.27
N LYS A 210 -34.07 -31.66 13.22
CA LYS A 210 -33.79 -32.99 13.79
C LYS A 210 -33.86 -32.99 15.31
N ALA A 211 -33.37 -31.94 15.99
CA ALA A 211 -33.41 -31.81 17.44
C ALA A 211 -34.81 -31.48 17.96
N GLY A 212 -35.61 -30.73 17.18
CA GLY A 212 -37.00 -30.36 17.48
C GLY A 212 -38.02 -31.43 17.10
N ALA A 213 -37.61 -32.55 16.49
CA ALA A 213 -38.48 -33.72 16.32
C ALA A 213 -38.60 -34.44 17.67
N PRO A 214 -39.77 -34.45 18.33
CA PRO A 214 -39.92 -35.06 19.64
C PRO A 214 -39.72 -36.58 19.54
N THR A 215 -38.66 -37.09 20.15
CA THR A 215 -38.64 -38.45 20.70
C THR A 215 -39.54 -38.45 21.94
N ALA A 216 -40.85 -38.47 21.71
CA ALA A 216 -41.85 -38.68 22.75
C ALA A 216 -42.74 -39.87 22.35
N ALA A 217 -42.30 -41.06 22.74
CA ALA A 217 -43.10 -42.16 23.29
C ALA A 217 -42.37 -43.50 23.05
N ALA A 218 -41.64 -43.95 24.05
CA ALA A 218 -41.52 -45.38 24.28
C ALA A 218 -42.92 -45.94 24.61
N THR A 219 -43.17 -47.18 24.19
CA THR A 219 -44.32 -48.05 24.52
C THR A 219 -45.67 -47.70 23.90
N ALA A 220 -45.86 -48.11 22.64
CA ALA A 220 -47.01 -48.91 22.25
C ALA A 220 -46.65 -49.74 21.01
N ALA A 221 -46.88 -51.04 21.11
CA ALA A 221 -46.67 -51.99 20.04
C ALA A 221 -47.36 -51.54 18.76
N SER A 222 -46.57 -51.24 17.74
CA SER A 222 -46.94 -51.42 16.35
C SER A 222 -45.65 -51.67 15.60
N THR A 223 -45.52 -52.93 15.19
CA THR A 223 -44.57 -53.43 14.20
C THR A 223 -44.20 -52.33 13.23
N PRO A 224 -42.91 -52.01 13.00
CA PRO A 224 -42.58 -51.26 11.81
C PRO A 224 -42.94 -52.16 10.65
N ILE A 225 -44.15 -51.96 10.10
CA ILE A 225 -44.44 -52.33 8.73
C ILE A 225 -43.46 -51.47 7.94
N ARG A 226 -42.32 -52.10 7.64
CA ARG A 226 -41.39 -51.74 6.59
C ARG A 226 -42.18 -51.06 5.47
N PRO A 227 -41.96 -49.78 5.17
CA PRO A 227 -42.37 -49.26 3.88
C PRO A 227 -41.61 -50.12 2.87
N GLY A 228 -42.37 -50.96 2.20
CA GLY A 228 -41.86 -51.99 1.31
C GLY A 228 -40.99 -51.38 0.23
N ASN A 229 -39.99 -52.15 -0.16
CA ASN A 229 -39.42 -52.24 -1.49
C ASN A 229 -39.98 -51.23 -2.52
N GLY A 230 -39.28 -50.12 -2.72
CA GLY A 230 -39.54 -49.23 -3.85
C GLY A 230 -38.85 -47.89 -3.70
N ASN A 231 -37.65 -47.78 -4.26
CA ASN A 231 -36.86 -46.59 -4.60
C ASN A 231 -37.12 -45.32 -3.77
N GLY A 232 -36.14 -44.89 -2.97
CA GLY A 232 -36.13 -43.68 -2.14
C GLY A 232 -36.17 -42.35 -2.91
N ARG A 233 -37.15 -42.20 -3.80
CA ARG A 233 -37.44 -40.99 -4.57
C ARG A 233 -38.49 -40.16 -3.86
N THR A 234 -38.29 -38.85 -3.82
CA THR A 234 -39.23 -37.93 -3.18
C THR A 234 -40.54 -37.84 -3.97
N ARG A 235 -41.62 -37.42 -3.32
CA ARG A 235 -42.94 -37.22 -3.98
C ARG A 235 -42.85 -36.25 -5.17
N GLU A 236 -41.96 -35.27 -5.06
CA GLU A 236 -41.67 -34.25 -6.08
C GLU A 236 -40.96 -34.87 -7.29
N GLU A 237 -39.96 -35.72 -7.06
CA GLU A 237 -39.24 -36.44 -8.12
C GLU A 237 -40.21 -37.35 -8.91
N LEU A 238 -41.11 -38.06 -8.22
CA LEU A 238 -42.14 -38.85 -8.89
C LEU A 238 -43.12 -37.97 -9.70
N ALA A 239 -43.36 -36.73 -9.29
CA ALA A 239 -44.19 -35.79 -10.07
C ALA A 239 -43.46 -35.32 -11.34
N ALA A 240 -42.17 -35.00 -11.24
CA ALA A 240 -41.33 -34.66 -12.39
C ALA A 240 -41.26 -35.81 -13.41
N ILE A 241 -41.03 -37.04 -12.92
CA ILE A 241 -41.02 -38.23 -13.77
C ILE A 241 -42.39 -38.43 -14.44
N ARG A 242 -43.51 -38.20 -13.74
CA ARG A 242 -44.85 -38.27 -14.35
C ARG A 242 -45.04 -37.24 -15.47
N THR A 243 -44.59 -36.01 -15.27
CA THR A 243 -44.66 -34.96 -16.31
C THR A 243 -43.82 -35.31 -17.53
N TRP A 244 -42.57 -35.75 -17.30
CA TRP A 244 -41.69 -36.22 -18.38
C TRP A 244 -42.28 -37.42 -19.11
N ALA A 245 -42.81 -38.40 -18.37
CA ALA A 245 -43.39 -39.60 -18.95
C ALA A 245 -44.59 -39.29 -19.84
N ARG A 246 -45.49 -38.38 -19.42
CA ARG A 246 -46.62 -37.93 -20.25
C ARG A 246 -46.15 -37.20 -21.51
N ALA A 247 -45.13 -36.35 -21.39
CA ALA A 247 -44.54 -35.66 -22.55
C ALA A 247 -43.90 -36.64 -23.56
N ASN A 248 -43.35 -37.75 -23.09
CA ASN A 248 -42.77 -38.82 -23.91
C ASN A 248 -43.78 -39.89 -24.33
N GLY A 249 -45.09 -39.67 -24.14
CA GLY A 249 -46.15 -40.59 -24.57
C GLY A 249 -46.31 -41.86 -23.71
N HIS A 250 -45.66 -41.93 -22.54
CA HIS A 250 -45.83 -43.05 -21.62
C HIS A 250 -47.14 -42.91 -20.81
N LYS A 251 -47.94 -43.98 -20.76
CA LYS A 251 -49.19 -44.05 -19.98
C LYS A 251 -48.90 -44.28 -18.50
N VAL A 252 -48.95 -43.22 -17.69
CA VAL A 252 -48.75 -43.25 -16.23
C VAL A 252 -50.03 -42.82 -15.51
N ALA A 253 -50.35 -43.48 -14.40
CA ALA A 253 -51.49 -43.11 -13.54
C ALA A 253 -51.23 -41.78 -12.81
N ASP A 254 -52.29 -41.02 -12.52
CA ASP A 254 -52.16 -39.71 -11.87
C ASP A 254 -51.68 -39.78 -10.42
N ALA A 255 -51.94 -40.90 -9.75
CA ALA A 255 -51.46 -41.21 -8.43
C ALA A 255 -51.00 -42.67 -8.33
N GLY A 256 -49.97 -42.93 -7.53
CA GLY A 256 -49.46 -44.27 -7.24
C GLY A 256 -48.08 -44.56 -7.83
N MET A 257 -47.76 -45.85 -7.90
CA MET A 257 -46.46 -46.35 -8.29
C MET A 257 -46.23 -46.20 -9.81
N ILE A 258 -45.11 -45.58 -10.19
CA ILE A 258 -44.69 -45.46 -11.58
C ILE A 258 -44.08 -46.80 -12.00
N ARG A 259 -44.41 -47.29 -13.20
CA ARG A 259 -43.84 -48.54 -13.74
C ARG A 259 -42.32 -48.42 -13.84
N LYS A 260 -41.60 -49.47 -13.44
CA LYS A 260 -40.14 -49.52 -13.43
C LYS A 260 -39.51 -49.14 -14.78
N VAL A 261 -40.13 -49.55 -15.89
CA VAL A 261 -39.69 -49.23 -17.26
C VAL A 261 -39.63 -47.71 -17.52
N VAL A 262 -40.57 -46.95 -16.97
CA VAL A 262 -40.61 -45.49 -17.12
C VAL A 262 -39.55 -44.81 -16.25
N LEU A 263 -39.26 -45.38 -15.08
CA LEU A 263 -38.17 -44.91 -14.22
C LEU A 263 -36.81 -45.13 -14.88
N GLU A 264 -36.57 -46.32 -15.44
CA GLU A 264 -35.32 -46.65 -16.16
C GLU A 264 -35.14 -45.77 -17.41
N ALA A 265 -36.22 -45.48 -18.15
CA ALA A 265 -36.16 -44.58 -19.30
C ALA A 265 -35.87 -43.12 -18.90
N TYR A 266 -36.45 -42.66 -17.79
CA TYR A 266 -36.16 -41.34 -17.23
C TYR A 266 -34.70 -41.25 -16.77
N ASP A 267 -34.22 -42.26 -16.05
CA ASP A 267 -32.83 -42.32 -15.57
C ASP A 267 -31.86 -42.34 -16.76
N ALA A 268 -32.11 -43.14 -17.80
CA ALA A 268 -31.30 -43.16 -19.02
C ALA A 268 -31.27 -41.81 -19.76
N ALA A 269 -32.39 -41.10 -19.83
CA ALA A 269 -32.47 -39.79 -20.48
C ALA A 269 -31.76 -38.68 -19.70
N HIS A 270 -31.60 -38.84 -18.38
CA HIS A 270 -30.97 -37.84 -17.50
C HIS A 270 -29.58 -38.26 -17.01
N GLN A 271 -29.08 -39.46 -17.36
CA GLN A 271 -27.75 -39.97 -16.95
C GLN A 271 -26.61 -39.81 -17.98
N ALA A 272 -26.73 -39.07 -19.09
CA ALA A 272 -25.55 -38.86 -19.96
C ALA A 272 -25.48 -37.51 -20.69
N PRO A 273 -24.27 -36.93 -20.89
CA PRO A 273 -22.96 -37.57 -20.77
C PRO A 273 -21.98 -36.87 -19.81
N ALA A 274 -21.52 -37.58 -18.76
CA ALA A 274 -20.29 -37.26 -18.00
C ALA A 274 -19.14 -38.26 -18.28
N ALA A 275 -19.21 -39.00 -19.38
CA ALA A 275 -18.21 -40.00 -19.76
C ALA A 275 -17.81 -39.88 -21.23
N LYS A 276 -17.18 -38.76 -21.61
CA LYS A 276 -16.26 -38.68 -22.75
C LYS A 276 -15.46 -37.39 -22.71
N VAL A 277 -14.27 -37.40 -22.11
CA VAL A 277 -12.99 -36.89 -22.66
C VAL A 277 -11.89 -37.54 -21.80
N GLY A 278 -11.17 -38.48 -22.43
CA GLY A 278 -9.80 -38.83 -22.06
C GLY A 278 -8.84 -38.07 -22.95
#